data_AF-A0A7X1ZKM2-F1
#
_entry.id   AF-A0A7X1ZKM2-F1
#
_cell.length_a   1.000
_cell.length_b   1.000
_cell.length_c   1.000
_cell.angle_alpha   90.00
_cell.angle_beta   90.00
_cell.angle_gamma   90.00
#
_symmetry.space_group_name_H-M   'P 1'
#
loop_
_entity.id
_entity.type
_entity.pdbx_description
1 polymer ?
#
loop_
_entity_poly.entity_id
_entity_poly.type
_entity_poly.pdbx_seq_one_letter_code
_entity_poly.pdbx_strand_id
1 'polypeptide(L)'
;MSQTEINKGCPVITVRGETLPEAWEKSVIECWKKGIAVRTEYDKTEDPPSRDCTMIMEVAHPFKEPRLHRAFPAGLEDLEIYRQEVLL
;
A
#
# COMPACT_ATOMS: atom_id res chain seq x y z
N MET A 1 2.70 -29.60 16.12
CA MET A 1 2.61 -28.69 14.95
C MET A 1 1.21 -28.09 14.97
N SER A 2 1.05 -26.91 15.56
CA SER A 2 -0.27 -26.26 15.63
C SER A 2 -0.64 -25.79 14.23
N GLN A 3 -1.77 -26.27 13.71
CA GLN A 3 -2.40 -25.69 12.55
C GLN A 3 -2.76 -24.24 12.91
N THR A 4 -1.97 -23.28 12.41
CA THR A 4 -2.31 -21.87 12.48
C THR A 4 -3.59 -21.67 11.69
N GLU A 5 -4.64 -21.19 12.36
CA GLU A 5 -5.94 -20.91 11.75
C GLU A 5 -5.76 -20.07 10.48
N ILE A 6 -6.13 -20.62 9.32
CA ILE A 6 -6.26 -19.84 8.09
C ILE A 6 -7.53 -19.00 8.27
N ASN A 7 -7.35 -17.72 8.60
CA ASN A 7 -8.44 -16.74 8.68
C ASN A 7 -9.26 -16.79 7.39
N LYS A 8 -10.54 -17.17 7.51
CA LYS A 8 -11.43 -17.48 6.35
C LYS A 8 -11.99 -16.24 5.63
N GLY A 9 -11.53 -15.02 5.95
CA GLY A 9 -12.01 -13.79 5.32
C GLY A 9 -10.92 -12.73 5.18
N CYS A 10 -11.03 -11.90 4.15
CA CYS A 10 -10.16 -10.75 3.93
C CYS A 10 -10.45 -9.68 5.00
N PRO A 11 -9.47 -9.27 5.83
CA PRO A 11 -9.70 -8.35 6.93
C PRO A 11 -9.97 -6.95 6.39
N VAL A 12 -10.86 -6.21 7.06
CA VAL A 12 -11.05 -4.76 6.83
C VAL A 12 -10.16 -4.01 7.82
N ILE A 13 -9.21 -3.23 7.32
CA ILE A 13 -8.25 -2.45 8.09
C ILE A 13 -8.52 -0.97 7.84
N THR A 14 -8.51 -0.16 8.91
CA THR A 14 -8.62 1.29 8.80
C THR A 14 -7.32 1.94 9.28
N VAL A 15 -6.82 2.90 8.51
CA VAL A 15 -5.68 3.74 8.89
C VAL A 15 -6.04 5.22 8.76
N ARG A 16 -5.38 6.06 9.57
CA ARG A 16 -5.51 7.52 9.51
C ARG A 16 -4.13 8.16 9.42
N GLY A 17 -3.98 9.12 8.52
CA GLY A 17 -2.77 9.94 8.36
C GLY A 17 -3.10 11.42 8.20
N GLU A 18 -2.13 12.28 8.48
CA GLU A 18 -2.26 13.72 8.24
C GLU A 18 -2.21 14.03 6.74
N THR A 19 -1.30 13.38 6.01
CA THR A 19 -1.07 13.57 4.58
C THR A 19 -1.30 12.29 3.79
N LEU A 20 -1.46 12.42 2.46
CA LEU A 20 -1.55 11.28 1.53
C LEU A 20 -0.42 10.25 1.73
N PRO A 21 0.87 10.64 1.72
CA PRO A 21 1.97 9.68 1.86
C PRO A 21 2.00 9.00 3.22
N GLU A 22 1.66 9.71 4.30
CA GLU A 22 1.63 9.11 5.64
C GLU A 22 0.53 8.03 5.74
N ALA A 23 -0.68 8.32 5.25
CA ALA A 23 -1.76 7.35 5.25
C ALA A 23 -1.41 6.13 4.39
N TRP A 24 -0.78 6.36 3.22
CA TRP A 24 -0.29 5.29 2.35
C TRP A 24 0.75 4.41 3.05
N GLU A 25 1.77 5.00 3.67
CA GLU A 25 2.81 4.23 4.36
C GLU A 25 2.21 3.40 5.49
N LYS A 26 1.30 3.98 6.29
CA LYS A 26 0.56 3.25 7.31
C LYS A 26 -0.26 2.10 6.72
N SER A 27 -0.93 2.29 5.59
CA SER A 27 -1.71 1.22 4.94
C SER A 27 -0.84 0.04 4.51
N VAL A 28 0.34 0.30 3.96
CA VAL A 28 1.27 -0.76 3.53
C VAL A 28 1.80 -1.54 4.73
N ILE A 29 2.20 -0.84 5.80
CA ILE A 29 2.68 -1.45 7.04
C ILE A 29 1.57 -2.31 7.68
N GLU A 30 0.35 -1.80 7.76
CA GLU A 30 -0.76 -2.51 8.40
C GLU A 30 -1.25 -3.70 7.57
N CYS A 31 -1.28 -3.58 6.24
CA CYS A 31 -1.52 -4.71 5.34
C CYS A 31 -0.46 -5.80 5.55
N TRP A 32 0.81 -5.43 5.63
CA TRP A 32 1.89 -6.41 5.84
C TRP A 32 1.74 -7.18 7.17
N LYS A 33 1.36 -6.48 8.25
CA LYS A 33 1.24 -7.04 9.60
C LYS A 33 -0.03 -7.87 9.80
N LYS A 34 -1.16 -7.44 9.25
CA LYS A 34 -2.50 -7.94 9.59
C LYS A 34 -3.24 -8.56 8.41
N GLY A 35 -2.75 -8.36 7.18
CA GLY A 35 -3.32 -8.93 5.97
C GLY A 35 -3.18 -10.45 5.93
N ILE A 36 -4.13 -11.08 5.23
CA ILE A 36 -4.08 -12.51 4.97
C ILE A 36 -2.92 -12.83 4.03
N ALA A 37 -2.34 -14.00 4.21
CA ALA A 37 -1.36 -14.52 3.25
C ALA A 37 -2.11 -15.03 2.01
N VAL A 38 -1.77 -14.51 0.84
CA VAL A 38 -2.37 -14.92 -0.43
C VAL A 38 -1.25 -15.22 -1.44
N ARG A 39 -1.40 -16.32 -2.19
CA ARG A 39 -0.50 -16.62 -3.30
C ARG A 39 -1.02 -15.93 -4.56
N THR A 40 -0.14 -15.30 -5.31
CA THR A 40 -0.47 -14.65 -6.59
C THR A 40 0.09 -15.45 -7.76
N GLU A 41 -0.39 -15.17 -8.98
CA GLU A 41 0.18 -15.73 -10.21
C GLU A 41 1.62 -15.27 -10.51
N TYR A 42 2.09 -14.23 -9.80
CA TYR A 42 3.44 -13.68 -9.95
C TYR A 42 4.45 -14.29 -8.98
N ASP A 43 4.00 -15.01 -7.94
CA ASP A 43 4.87 -15.56 -6.92
C ASP A 43 5.74 -16.69 -7.49
N LYS A 44 7.06 -16.63 -7.27
CA LYS A 44 7.94 -17.77 -7.52
C LYS A 44 7.78 -18.83 -6.43
N THR A 45 8.31 -20.02 -6.67
CA THR A 45 8.27 -21.14 -5.71
C THR A 45 8.87 -20.75 -4.35
N GLU A 46 9.92 -19.95 -4.37
CA GLU A 46 10.68 -19.52 -3.18
C GLU A 46 10.07 -18.30 -2.47
N ASP A 47 9.18 -17.56 -3.15
CA ASP A 47 8.72 -16.27 -2.65
C ASP A 47 7.73 -16.46 -1.49
N PRO A 48 7.81 -15.67 -0.41
CA PRO A 48 6.78 -15.66 0.60
C PRO A 48 5.45 -15.21 -0.02
N PRO A 49 4.29 -15.68 0.48
CA PRO A 49 3.01 -15.20 0.00
C PRO A 49 2.86 -13.70 0.14
N SER A 50 2.17 -13.09 -0.81
CA SER A 50 1.71 -11.71 -0.73
C SER A 50 0.75 -11.49 0.44
N ARG A 51 0.48 -10.22 0.76
CA ARG A 51 -0.45 -9.80 1.82
C ARG A 51 -1.64 -9.07 1.21
N ASP A 52 -2.83 -9.45 1.65
CA ASP A 52 -4.08 -8.86 1.17
C ASP A 52 -5.00 -8.45 2.32
N CYS A 53 -5.71 -7.34 2.12
CA CYS A 53 -6.71 -6.80 3.02
C CYS A 53 -7.63 -5.81 2.28
N THR A 54 -8.84 -5.62 2.80
CA THR A 54 -9.66 -4.45 2.47
C THR A 54 -9.16 -3.26 3.29
N MET A 55 -8.81 -2.15 2.65
CA MET A 55 -8.24 -0.98 3.32
C MET A 55 -9.18 0.22 3.25
N ILE A 56 -9.39 0.88 4.39
CA ILE A 56 -10.02 2.20 4.52
C ILE A 56 -8.96 3.18 4.96
N MET A 57 -8.74 4.24 4.19
CA MET A 57 -7.72 5.25 4.47
C MET A 57 -8.39 6.60 4.74
N GLU A 58 -8.23 7.13 5.95
CA GLU A 58 -8.61 8.50 6.29
C GLU A 58 -7.40 9.41 6.15
N VAL A 59 -7.53 10.46 5.34
CA VAL A 59 -6.48 11.48 5.13
C VAL A 59 -7.03 12.81 5.60
N ALA A 60 -6.50 13.34 6.70
CA ALA A 60 -7.02 14.56 7.31
C ALA A 60 -6.81 15.80 6.42
N HIS A 61 -5.65 15.91 5.79
CA HIS A 61 -5.26 17.07 4.99
C HIS A 61 -4.65 16.62 3.64
N PRO A 62 -5.47 16.20 2.66
CA PRO A 62 -4.98 15.58 1.42
C PRO A 62 -4.13 16.50 0.53
N PHE A 63 -4.25 17.82 0.69
CA PHE A 63 -3.47 18.81 -0.06
C PHE A 63 -2.21 19.32 0.67
N LYS A 64 -1.97 18.86 1.91
CA LYS A 64 -0.81 19.27 2.70
C LYS A 64 0.46 18.58 2.19
N GLU A 65 1.57 19.32 2.14
CA GLU A 65 2.86 18.75 1.80
C GLU A 65 3.42 17.85 2.93
N PRO A 66 4.17 16.78 2.60
CA PRO A 66 4.43 16.28 1.25
C PRO A 66 3.20 15.60 0.63
N ARG A 67 2.96 15.82 -0.66
CA ARG A 67 1.85 15.17 -1.40
C ARG A 67 2.18 13.82 -2.01
N LEU A 68 3.46 13.56 -2.30
CA LEU A 68 3.92 12.31 -2.90
C LEU A 68 4.79 11.56 -1.91
N HIS A 69 4.55 10.26 -1.77
CA HIS A 69 5.41 9.39 -0.98
C HIS A 69 6.72 9.18 -1.75
N ARG A 70 7.87 9.24 -1.08
CA ARG A 70 9.18 9.12 -1.77
C ARG A 70 9.36 7.80 -2.52
N ALA A 71 8.72 6.74 -2.05
CA ALA A 71 8.71 5.41 -2.68
C ALA A 71 7.59 5.22 -3.72
N PHE A 72 7.04 6.30 -4.29
CA PHE A 72 6.01 6.16 -5.32
C PHE A 72 6.57 5.47 -6.59
N PRO A 73 5.76 4.66 -7.29
CA PRO A 73 6.18 4.02 -8.54
C PRO A 73 6.65 5.04 -9.59
N ALA A 74 7.50 4.63 -10.52
CA ALA A 74 8.08 5.46 -11.60
C ALA A 74 9.13 6.50 -11.13
N GLY A 75 8.97 7.06 -9.93
CA GLY A 75 9.95 7.97 -9.33
C GLY A 75 9.92 9.38 -9.91
N LEU A 76 10.86 10.23 -9.47
CA LEU A 76 10.82 11.67 -9.76
C LEU A 76 11.09 12.02 -11.23
N GLU A 77 11.86 11.19 -11.94
CA GLU A 77 12.18 11.41 -13.36
C GLU A 77 10.92 11.26 -14.22
N ASP A 78 10.20 10.15 -14.08
CA ASP A 78 8.95 9.90 -14.80
C ASP A 78 7.86 10.92 -14.43
N LEU A 79 7.85 11.42 -13.18
CA LEU A 79 6.96 12.51 -12.78
C LEU A 79 7.25 13.81 -13.54
N GLU A 80 8.52 14.15 -13.73
CA GLU A 80 8.90 15.34 -14.49
C GLU A 80 8.58 15.17 -15.98
N ILE A 81 8.77 13.98 -16.55
CA ILE A 81 8.33 13.66 -17.92
C ILE A 81 6.83 13.91 -18.05
N TYR A 82 6.01 13.33 -17.17
CA TYR A 82 4.56 13.54 -17.19
C TYR A 82 4.17 15.02 -17.09
N ARG A 83 4.85 15.77 -16.21
CA ARG A 83 4.62 17.22 -16.04
C ARG A 83 4.89 17.96 -17.36
N GLN A 84 5.96 17.61 -18.07
CA GLN A 84 6.30 18.22 -19.36
C GLN A 84 5.32 17.83 -20.46
N GLU A 85 4.87 16.58 -20.51
CA GLU A 85 3.97 16.11 -21.58
C GLU A 85 2.53 16.61 -21.46
N VAL A 86 2.06 16.86 -20.23
CA VAL A 86 0.64 17.17 -19.97
C VAL A 86 0.40 18.64 -19.68
N LEU A 87 1.37 19.35 -19.08
CA LEU A 87 1.19 20.74 -18.64
C LEU A 87 1.95 21.78 -19.48
N LEU A 88 2.82 21.36 -20.40
CA LEU A 88 3.55 22.23 -21.33
C LEU A 88 3.21 21.89 -22.78
#